data_AF-A0A8J2Z9J5-F1
#
_entry.id   AF-A0A8J2Z9J5-F1
#
_cell.length_a   1.000
_cell.length_b   1.000
_cell.length_c   1.000
_cell.angle_alpha   90.00
_cell.angle_beta   90.00
_cell.angle_gamma   90.00
#
_symmetry.space_group_name_H-M   'P 1'
#
loop_
_entity.id
_entity.type
_entity.pdbx_description
1 polymer ?
#
loop_
_entity_poly.entity_id
_entity_poly.type
_entity_poly.pdbx_seq_one_letter_code
_entity_poly.pdbx_strand_id
1 'polypeptide(L)' 'MRMASDLVAPTIEQIRRWSGVECPNEAARHGLSDFPPLLAELEALRGTLVFEDEPSSFEAALQAEKERTP' A
#
# COMPACT_ATOMS: atom_id res chain seq x y z
N MET A 1 4.38 18.03 20.54
CA MET A 1 3.85 16.69 20.89
C MET A 1 3.10 16.18 19.66
N ARG A 2 3.70 15.28 18.86
CA ARG A 2 2.98 14.64 17.74
C ARG A 2 1.91 13.73 18.35
N MET A 3 0.65 13.92 17.96
CA MET A 3 -0.42 12.99 18.31
C MET A 3 -0.09 11.63 17.69
N ALA A 4 -0.24 10.55 18.46
CA ALA A 4 -0.08 9.20 17.92
C ALA A 4 -1.07 9.02 16.76
N SER A 5 -0.61 8.53 15.62
CA SER A 5 -1.48 8.33 14.46
C SER A 5 -2.55 7.30 14.78
N ASP A 6 -3.81 7.61 14.45
CA ASP A 6 -4.97 6.72 14.63
C ASP A 6 -4.83 5.38 13.88
N LEU A 7 -3.81 5.25 13.02
CA LEU A 7 -3.51 4.04 12.26
C LEU A 7 -2.58 3.05 13.00
N VAL A 8 -1.84 3.48 14.03
CA VAL A 8 -0.79 2.64 14.64
C VAL A 8 -1.37 1.48 15.44
N ALA A 9 -2.29 1.77 16.37
CA ALA A 9 -2.93 0.74 17.19
C ALA A 9 -3.70 -0.31 16.37
N PRO A 10 -4.59 0.05 15.42
CA PRO A 10 -5.30 -0.94 14.61
C PRO A 10 -4.34 -1.75 13.72
N THR A 11 -3.29 -1.14 13.16
CA THR A 11 -2.30 -1.86 12.35
C THR A 11 -1.54 -2.92 13.16
N ILE A 12 -1.13 -2.60 14.39
CA ILE A 12 -0.47 -3.56 15.29
C ILE A 12 -1.40 -4.75 15.58
N GLU A 13 -2.68 -4.50 15.83
CA GLU A 13 -3.65 -5.58 16.09
C GLU A 13 -3.86 -6.47 14.85
N GLN A 14 -3.89 -5.88 13.64
CA GLN A 14 -3.99 -6.66 12.40
C GLN A 14 -2.73 -7.51 12.15
N ILE A 15 -1.53 -6.96 12.37
CA ILE A 15 -0.26 -7.70 12.25
C ILE A 15 -0.24 -8.88 13.22
N ARG A 16 -0.63 -8.65 14.49
CA ARG A 16 -0.75 -9.72 15.48
C ARG A 16 -1.71 -10.79 15.02
N ARG A 17 -2.90 -10.40 14.54
CA ARG A 17 -3.97 -11.32 14.16
C ARG A 17 -3.64 -12.18 12.95
N TRP A 18 -3.09 -11.60 11.89
CA TRP A 18 -2.89 -12.29 10.61
C TRP A 18 -1.49 -12.85 10.43
N SER A 19 -0.49 -12.27 11.09
CA SER A 19 0.92 -12.68 10.97
C SER A 19 1.46 -13.35 12.23
N GLY A 20 0.73 -13.31 13.36
CA GLY A 20 1.19 -13.86 14.64
C GLY A 20 2.38 -13.11 15.26
N VAL A 21 2.73 -11.94 14.71
CA VAL A 21 3.88 -11.14 15.15
C VAL A 21 3.42 -10.10 16.17
N GLU A 22 3.99 -10.14 17.36
CA GLU A 22 3.82 -9.05 18.33
C GLU A 22 4.77 -7.90 18.01
N CYS A 23 4.33 -6.66 18.26
CA CYS A 23 5.18 -5.49 18.09
C CYS A 23 6.34 -5.55 19.11
N PRO A 24 7.61 -5.68 18.66
CA PRO A 24 8.69 -6.14 19.53
C PRO A 24 9.25 -5.05 20.46
N ASN A 25 9.06 -3.76 20.15
CA ASN A 25 9.60 -2.67 20.96
C ASN A 25 8.92 -1.32 20.65
N GLU A 26 9.30 -0.29 21.40
CA GLU A 26 8.80 1.08 21.23
C GLU A 26 9.23 1.70 19.88
N ALA A 27 10.44 1.41 19.41
CA ALA A 27 10.94 1.92 18.13
C ALA A 27 10.09 1.46 16.94
N ALA A 28 9.59 0.21 16.96
CA ALA A 28 8.69 -0.31 15.94
C ALA A 28 7.33 0.44 15.92
N ARG A 29 6.85 0.90 17.08
CA ARG A 29 5.62 1.71 17.18
C ARG A 29 5.83 3.13 16.67
N HIS A 30 6.99 3.71 16.97
CA HIS A 30 7.37 5.02 16.43
C HIS A 30 7.53 4.97 14.91
N GLY A 31 8.20 3.94 14.38
CA GLY A 31 8.33 3.73 12.94
C GLY A 31 6.98 3.65 12.22
N LEU A 32 5.99 2.95 12.79
CA LEU A 32 4.63 2.92 12.25
C LEU A 32 3.96 4.30 12.19
N SER A 33 4.34 5.23 13.07
CA SER A 33 3.78 6.59 13.10
C SER A 33 4.28 7.47 11.96
N ASP A 34 5.34 7.06 11.25
CA ASP A 34 5.90 7.77 10.10
C ASP A 34 5.29 7.33 8.76
N PHE A 35 4.51 6.24 8.74
CA PHE A 35 3.84 5.74 7.54
C PHE A 35 2.66 6.59 7.05
N PRO A 36 1.84 7.25 7.88
CA PRO A 36 0.71 8.04 7.38
C PRO A 36 1.13 9.15 6.40
N PRO A 37 2.19 9.95 6.66
CA PRO A 37 2.72 10.89 5.67
C PRO A 37 3.16 10.20 4.37
N LEU A 38 3.90 9.09 4.48
CA LEU A 38 4.34 8.32 3.31
C LEU A 38 3.16 7.78 2.48
N LEU A 39 2.12 7.25 3.13
CA LEU A 39 0.91 6.78 2.47
C LEU A 39 0.21 7.92 1.72
N ALA A 40 0.12 9.11 2.32
CA ALA A 40 -0.45 10.28 1.66
C ALA A 40 0.38 10.71 0.44
N GLU A 41 1.71 10.68 0.53
CA GLU A 41 2.61 10.94 -0.60
C GLU A 41 2.41 9.92 -1.73
N LEU A 42 2.29 8.63 -1.40
CA LEU A 42 2.02 7.57 -2.38
C LEU A 42 0.62 7.70 -3.00
N GLU A 43 -0.39 8.09 -2.22
CA GLU A 43 -1.74 8.38 -2.73
C GLU A 43 -1.74 9.55 -3.70
N ALA A 44 -0.95 10.60 -3.44
CA ALA A 44 -0.80 11.74 -4.34
C ALA A 44 -0.12 11.36 -5.67
N LEU A 45 0.68 10.29 -5.69
CA LEU A 45 1.28 9.75 -6.92
C LEU A 45 0.30 8.90 -7.76
N ARG A 46 -0.88 8.56 -7.23
CA ARG A 46 -1.86 7.76 -7.94
C ARG A 46 -2.35 8.49 -9.19
N GLY A 47 -2.13 7.89 -10.36
CA GLY A 47 -2.57 8.45 -11.65
C GLY A 47 -1.66 9.56 -12.20
N THR A 48 -0.56 9.90 -11.52
CA THR A 48 0.45 10.84 -12.03
C THR A 48 1.60 10.12 -12.74
N LEU A 49 1.83 8.85 -12.40
CA LEU A 49 2.84 8.01 -13.03
C LEU A 49 2.25 7.39 -14.31
N VAL A 50 2.89 7.68 -15.44
CA VAL A 50 2.66 6.98 -16.71
C VAL A 50 3.57 5.75 -16.68
N PHE A 51 3.00 4.57 -16.51
CA PHE A 51 3.71 3.31 -16.74
C PHE A 51 4.01 3.17 -18.26
N GLU A 52 5.02 2.40 -18.64
CA GLU A 52 5.40 2.20 -20.06
C GLU A 52 4.20 1.80 -20.93
N ASP A 53 4.29 2.02 -22.26
CA ASP A 53 3.21 1.83 -23.26
C ASP A 53 2.57 0.42 -23.32
N GLU A 54 3.01 -0.51 -22.47
CA GLU A 54 2.30 -1.77 -22.24
C GLU A 54 0.98 -1.52 -21.49
N PRO A 55 -0.05 -2.37 -21.69
CA PRO A 55 -1.35 -2.17 -21.08
C PRO A 55 -1.25 -2.17 -19.55
N SER A 56 -1.29 -0.97 -18.98
CA SER A 56 -1.15 -0.72 -17.53
C SER A 56 -2.36 -1.15 -16.70
N SER A 57 -3.44 -1.61 -17.35
CA SER A 57 -4.60 -2.21 -16.70
C SER A 57 -4.79 -3.67 -17.11
N PHE A 58 -5.30 -4.47 -16.16
CA PHE A 58 -5.63 -5.87 -16.39
C PHE A 58 -6.59 -6.06 -17.57
N GLU A 59 -7.59 -5.18 -17.70
CA GLU A 59 -8.55 -5.23 -18.79
C GLU A 59 -7.91 -4.94 -20.15
N ALA A 60 -6.95 -4.02 -20.23
CA ALA A 60 -6.24 -3.73 -21.48
C ALA A 60 -5.32 -4.90 -21.87
N ALA A 61 -4.64 -5.51 -20.89
CA ALA A 61 -3.82 -6.70 -21.12
C ALA A 61 -4.67 -7.88 -21.58
N LEU A 62 -5.83 -8.07 -20.95
CA LEU A 62 -6.79 -9.11 -21.33
C LEU A 62 -7.33 -8.93 -22.76
N GLN A 63 -7.48 -7.70 -23.24
CA GLN A 63 -7.92 -7.46 -24.63
C GLN A 63 -6.78 -7.64 -25.65
N ALA A 64 -5.54 -7.27 -25.31
CA ALA A 64 -4.38 -7.46 -26.16
C ALA A 64 -4.10 -8.95 -26.43
N GLU A 65 -4.28 -9.79 -25.41
CA GLU A 65 -4.00 -11.23 -25.45
C GLU A 65 -5.17 -12.09 -25.97
N LYS A 66 -6.28 -11.47 -26.41
CA LYS A 66 -7.38 -12.23 -27.02
C LYS A 66 -6.99 -12.74 -28.40
N GLU A 67 -7.22 -14.04 -28.61
CA GLU A 67 -7.07 -14.69 -29.90
C GLU A 67 -7.99 -14.00 -30.94
N ARG A 68 -7.39 -13.42 -31.98
CA ARG A 68 -8.17 -12.81 -33.07
C ARG A 68 -8.85 -13.93 -33.84
N THR A 69 -10.18 -13.93 -33.81
CA THR A 69 -10.99 -14.82 -34.66
C THR A 69 -10.65 -14.53 -36.13
N PRO A 70 -10.40 -15.56 -36.96
CA PRO A 70 -10.00 -15.39 -38.35
C PRO A 70 -11.05 -14.67 -39.21
#